data_AF-A0A090W9Z5-F1
#
_entry.id   AF-A0A090W9Z5-F1
#
_cell.length_a   1.000
_cell.length_b   1.000
_cell.length_c   1.000
_cell.angle_alpha   90.00
_cell.angle_beta   90.00
_cell.angle_gamma   90.00
#
_symmetry.space_group_name_H-M   'P 1'
#
loop_
_entity.id
_entity.type
_entity.pdbx_description
1 polymer ?
#
loop_
_entity_poly.entity_id
_entity_poly.type
_entity_poly.pdbx_seq_one_letter_code
_entity_poly.pdbx_strand_id
1 'polypeptide(L)'
;MESHAYSIFTYSGDIGLTLIKYNEYFRFTNQAAGIGLPFVTWMLLTTDEALLNRAEAYVMLQDYENAVADINLMFSTKTAGYDNSSIITPSDINDPNGPFAFTDSNLYTPFYTLSANDLPYINLILTMRKSIFYNEGLRWFDIKRHNIEVIHRNANVNGGTTSTFTLTKDDNRRAVQIPSDAQAFNIAPNPR
;
A
#
# COMPACT_ATOMS: atom_id res chain seq x y z
N MET A 1 10.29 -3.15 18.56
CA MET A 1 10.20 -4.40 17.78
C MET A 1 8.78 -4.41 17.24
N GLU A 2 8.59 -4.02 15.98
CA GLU A 2 7.24 -3.89 15.40
C GLU A 2 6.62 -5.29 15.25
N SER A 3 5.55 -5.58 15.98
CA SER A 3 4.91 -6.88 16.03
C SER A 3 3.85 -7.01 14.93
N HIS A 4 4.27 -7.46 13.75
CA HIS A 4 3.34 -7.77 12.67
C HIS A 4 2.75 -9.18 12.84
N ALA A 5 1.47 -9.37 12.50
CA ALA A 5 0.82 -10.69 12.56
C ALA A 5 1.26 -11.66 11.44
N TYR A 6 2.05 -11.20 10.48
CA TYR A 6 2.53 -11.99 9.34
C TYR A 6 3.86 -12.67 9.67
N SER A 7 3.98 -13.96 9.35
CA SER A 7 5.26 -14.67 9.48
C SER A 7 6.25 -14.18 8.42
N ILE A 8 7.44 -13.77 8.88
CA ILE A 8 8.56 -13.46 7.99
C ILE A 8 9.22 -14.78 7.63
N PHE A 9 9.27 -15.09 6.34
CA PHE A 9 9.93 -16.30 5.87
C PHE A 9 11.41 -15.99 5.57
N THR A 10 12.29 -16.78 6.18
CA THR A 10 13.72 -16.80 5.87
C THR A 10 14.04 -18.14 5.20
N TYR A 11 14.48 -18.10 3.94
CA TYR A 11 15.15 -19.25 3.36
C TYR A 11 16.62 -19.19 3.75
N SER A 12 17.15 -20.29 4.29
CA SER A 12 18.52 -20.37 4.83
C SER A 12 19.55 -19.89 3.80
N GLY A 13 20.27 -18.83 4.14
CA GLY A 13 21.36 -18.25 3.35
C GLY A 13 21.02 -16.95 2.61
N ASP A 14 19.75 -16.53 2.60
CA ASP A 14 19.34 -15.28 1.97
C ASP A 14 19.49 -14.09 2.93
N ILE A 15 20.03 -12.97 2.41
CA ILE A 15 20.16 -11.70 3.15
C ILE A 15 18.83 -10.92 3.10
N GLY A 16 17.91 -11.32 2.21
CA GLY A 16 16.58 -10.73 2.06
C GLY A 16 15.52 -11.42 2.94
N LEU A 17 14.89 -10.66 3.83
CA LEU A 17 13.64 -11.08 4.49
C LEU A 17 12.51 -10.99 3.47
N THR A 18 11.88 -12.12 3.13
CA THR A 18 10.73 -12.14 2.22
C THR A 18 9.45 -12.37 3.01
N LEU A 19 8.52 -11.42 2.91
CA LEU A 19 7.16 -11.60 3.40
C LEU A 19 6.39 -12.43 2.37
N ILE A 20 5.87 -13.59 2.77
CA ILE A 20 4.99 -14.39 1.91
C ILE A 20 3.56 -13.97 2.20
N LYS A 21 2.88 -13.43 1.19
CA LYS A 21 1.48 -12.97 1.33
C LYS A 21 0.45 -14.08 1.08
N TYR A 22 0.68 -14.93 0.08
CA TYR A 22 -0.23 -16.01 -0.29
C TYR A 22 0.39 -17.35 0.00
N ASN A 23 -0.39 -18.27 0.56
CA ASN A 23 0.04 -19.64 0.77
C ASN A 23 0.06 -20.40 -0.55
N GLU A 24 1.12 -21.17 -0.75
CA GLU A 24 1.29 -22.07 -1.88
C GLU A 24 0.42 -23.32 -1.71
N TYR A 25 -0.29 -23.69 -2.78
CA TYR A 25 -0.88 -25.01 -2.96
C TYR A 25 0.00 -25.82 -3.91
N PHE A 26 0.78 -26.73 -3.36
CA PHE A 26 1.71 -27.56 -4.15
C PHE A 26 1.05 -28.86 -4.62
N ARG A 27 1.04 -29.11 -5.93
CA ARG A 27 0.52 -30.35 -6.51
C ARG A 27 1.67 -31.22 -6.99
N PHE A 28 1.88 -32.36 -6.33
CA PHE A 28 2.89 -33.33 -6.74
C PHE A 28 2.60 -33.89 -8.14
N THR A 29 3.61 -33.88 -9.00
CA THR A 29 3.61 -34.60 -10.28
C THR A 29 4.38 -35.92 -10.16
N ASN A 30 5.36 -35.99 -9.25
CA ASN A 30 6.05 -37.21 -8.86
C ASN A 30 6.29 -37.22 -7.35
N GLN A 31 5.56 -38.08 -6.63
CA GLN A 31 5.63 -38.18 -5.18
C GLN A 31 6.99 -38.70 -4.67
N ALA A 32 7.61 -39.63 -5.39
CA ALA A 32 8.87 -40.25 -4.97
C ALA A 32 10.06 -39.28 -5.07
N ALA A 33 10.04 -38.41 -6.10
CA ALA A 33 11.08 -37.39 -6.30
C ALA A 33 10.78 -36.07 -5.57
N GLY A 34 9.59 -35.90 -4.98
CA GLY A 34 9.17 -34.65 -4.35
C GLY A 34 9.00 -33.48 -5.32
N ILE A 35 8.78 -33.74 -6.61
CA ILE A 35 8.65 -32.71 -7.66
C ILE A 35 7.16 -32.50 -7.98
N GLY A 36 6.79 -31.25 -8.25
CA GLY A 36 5.41 -30.85 -8.49
C GLY A 36 5.29 -29.45 -9.08
N LEU A 37 4.05 -28.99 -9.17
CA LEU A 37 3.69 -27.67 -9.68
C LEU A 37 3.17 -26.79 -8.53
N PRO A 38 3.73 -25.58 -8.35
CA PRO A 38 3.25 -24.62 -7.38
C PRO A 38 2.02 -23.87 -7.92
N PHE A 39 0.98 -23.75 -7.11
CA PHE A 39 -0.18 -22.90 -7.41
C PHE A 39 -0.40 -21.91 -6.28
N VAL A 40 -0.92 -20.72 -6.62
CA VAL A 40 -1.37 -19.73 -5.64
C VAL A 40 -2.73 -19.20 -6.08
N THR A 41 -3.64 -19.00 -5.13
CA THR A 41 -4.93 -18.37 -5.40
C THR A 41 -4.78 -16.86 -5.28
N TRP A 42 -5.00 -16.15 -6.39
CA TRP A 42 -5.02 -14.70 -6.39
C TRP A 42 -6.38 -14.16 -5.98
N MET A 43 -6.44 -13.30 -4.96
CA MET A 43 -7.68 -12.65 -4.54
C MET A 43 -7.85 -11.33 -5.30
N LEU A 44 -8.93 -11.23 -6.09
CA LEU A 44 -9.21 -10.02 -6.88
C LEU A 44 -9.88 -8.91 -6.07
N LEU A 45 -10.59 -9.27 -4.99
CA LEU A 45 -11.23 -8.34 -4.07
C LEU A 45 -11.21 -8.96 -2.67
N THR A 46 -10.87 -8.15 -1.67
CA THR A 46 -10.79 -8.59 -0.27
C THR A 46 -11.59 -7.65 0.63
N THR A 47 -11.99 -8.16 1.79
CA THR A 47 -12.64 -7.34 2.83
C THR A 47 -11.75 -6.19 3.27
N ASP A 48 -10.43 -6.40 3.31
CA ASP A 48 -9.44 -5.37 3.65
C ASP A 48 -9.54 -4.15 2.70
N GLU A 49 -9.72 -4.40 1.40
CA GLU A 49 -9.88 -3.32 0.41
C GLU A 49 -11.20 -2.57 0.64
N ALA A 50 -12.30 -3.31 0.82
CA ALA A 50 -13.60 -2.71 1.07
C ALA A 50 -13.63 -1.87 2.36
N LEU A 51 -13.05 -2.37 3.45
CA LEU A 51 -12.96 -1.66 4.73
C LEU A 51 -12.11 -0.40 4.62
N LEU A 52 -10.93 -0.46 3.99
CA LEU A 52 -10.07 0.73 3.86
C LEU A 52 -10.65 1.76 2.90
N ASN A 53 -11.35 1.33 1.83
CA ASN A 53 -12.08 2.24 0.96
C ASN A 53 -13.24 2.92 1.71
N ARG A 54 -13.95 2.17 2.58
CA ARG A 54 -15.03 2.71 3.41
C ARG A 54 -14.52 3.69 4.46
N ALA A 55 -13.43 3.36 5.16
CA ALA A 55 -12.78 4.26 6.11
C ALA A 55 -12.38 5.58 5.44
N GLU A 56 -11.80 5.51 4.23
CA GLU A 56 -11.44 6.70 3.48
C GLU A 56 -12.66 7.52 3.06
N ALA A 57 -13.75 6.87 2.65
CA ALA A 57 -15.00 7.56 2.35
C ALA A 57 -15.59 8.26 3.58
N TYR A 58 -15.53 7.64 4.76
CA TYR A 58 -15.98 8.28 6.01
C TYR A 58 -15.16 9.53 6.34
N VAL A 59 -13.84 9.50 6.14
CA VAL A 59 -12.99 10.69 6.29
C VAL A 59 -13.44 11.80 5.34
N MET A 60 -13.71 11.49 4.07
CA MET A 60 -14.20 12.46 3.09
C MET A 60 -15.58 13.03 3.44
N LEU A 61 -16.38 12.28 4.21
CA LEU A 61 -17.68 12.71 4.76
C LEU A 61 -17.55 13.40 6.13
N GLN A 62 -16.33 13.59 6.64
CA GLN A 62 -16.03 14.14 7.98
C GLN A 62 -16.60 13.30 9.13
N ASP A 63 -16.84 12.02 8.89
CA ASP A 63 -17.29 11.04 9.88
C ASP A 63 -16.10 10.27 10.45
N TYR A 64 -15.29 10.95 11.26
CA TYR A 64 -14.04 10.40 11.77
C TYR A 64 -14.26 9.23 12.75
N GLU A 65 -15.38 9.21 13.47
CA GLU A 65 -15.69 8.13 14.41
C GLU A 65 -15.84 6.79 13.68
N ASN A 66 -16.63 6.77 12.59
CA ASN A 66 -16.79 5.56 11.78
C ASN A 66 -15.52 5.20 11.00
N ALA A 67 -14.73 6.19 10.57
CA ALA A 67 -13.43 5.94 9.96
C ALA A 67 -12.47 5.24 10.94
N VAL A 68 -12.39 5.72 12.18
CA VAL A 68 -11.52 5.14 13.22
C VAL A 68 -12.02 3.78 13.67
N ALA A 69 -13.33 3.54 13.69
CA ALA A 69 -13.89 2.22 13.94
C ALA A 69 -13.39 1.18 12.91
N ASP A 70 -13.39 1.53 11.62
CA ASP A 70 -12.87 0.65 10.56
C ASP A 70 -11.35 0.44 10.68
N ILE A 71 -10.59 1.48 11.04
CA ILE A 71 -9.14 1.38 11.26
C ILE A 71 -8.82 0.46 12.45
N ASN A 72 -9.53 0.61 13.57
CA ASN A 72 -9.38 -0.26 14.74
C ASN A 72 -9.74 -1.71 14.42
N LEU A 73 -10.79 -1.94 13.63
CA LEU A 73 -11.15 -3.28 13.16
C LEU A 73 -9.99 -3.92 12.37
N MET A 74 -9.37 -3.15 11.47
CA MET A 74 -8.18 -3.60 10.75
C MET A 74 -7.01 -3.89 11.70
N PHE A 75 -6.70 -3.01 12.67
CA PHE A 75 -5.63 -3.27 13.63
C PHE A 75 -5.89 -4.51 14.49
N SER A 76 -7.13 -4.74 14.91
CA SER A 76 -7.49 -5.94 15.71
C SER A 76 -7.17 -7.26 15.02
N THR A 77 -7.14 -7.28 13.68
CA THR A 77 -6.88 -8.50 12.89
C THR A 77 -5.45 -8.58 12.37
N LYS A 78 -4.75 -7.45 12.25
CA LYS A 78 -3.43 -7.36 11.61
C LYS A 78 -2.27 -7.05 12.57
N THR A 79 -2.58 -6.66 13.81
CA THR A 79 -1.58 -6.33 14.84
C THR A 79 -1.51 -7.47 15.86
N ALA A 80 -0.32 -8.05 16.02
CA ALA A 80 -0.11 -9.08 17.03
C ALA A 80 -0.15 -8.47 18.43
N GLY A 81 -0.91 -9.09 19.34
CA GLY A 81 -1.08 -8.60 20.71
C GLY A 81 -2.08 -7.45 20.86
N TYR A 82 -2.91 -7.18 19.84
CA TYR A 82 -3.94 -6.16 19.93
C TYR A 82 -4.94 -6.45 21.06
N ASP A 83 -5.15 -5.47 21.92
CA ASP A 83 -6.05 -5.53 23.06
C ASP A 83 -6.80 -4.20 23.26
N ASN A 84 -7.56 -4.08 24.35
CA ASN A 84 -8.31 -2.86 24.65
C ASN A 84 -7.43 -1.62 24.85
N SER A 85 -6.14 -1.78 25.20
CA SER A 85 -5.20 -0.66 25.34
C SER A 85 -4.63 -0.19 23.99
N SER A 86 -4.82 -0.99 22.94
CA SER A 86 -4.39 -0.71 21.58
C SER A 86 -5.43 0.07 20.76
N ILE A 87 -6.65 0.23 21.29
CA ILE A 87 -7.74 0.95 20.61
C ILE A 87 -7.38 2.44 20.53
N ILE A 88 -7.42 2.99 19.33
CA ILE A 88 -7.17 4.41 19.07
C ILE A 88 -8.48 5.18 18.88
N THR A 89 -8.42 6.48 19.10
CA THR A 89 -9.53 7.45 18.94
C THR A 89 -9.19 8.51 17.90
N PRO A 90 -10.16 9.28 17.40
CA PRO A 90 -9.89 10.44 16.54
C PRO A 90 -8.89 11.44 17.16
N SER A 91 -8.90 11.59 18.49
CA SER A 91 -7.97 12.46 19.20
C SER A 91 -6.51 11.99 19.09
N ASP A 92 -6.26 10.68 19.09
CA ASP A 92 -4.92 10.12 18.97
C ASP A 92 -4.34 10.34 17.57
N ILE A 93 -5.19 10.30 16.53
CA ILE A 93 -4.80 10.60 15.14
C ILE A 93 -4.52 12.09 14.95
N ASN A 94 -5.30 12.94 15.60
CA ASN A 94 -5.17 14.39 15.52
C ASN A 94 -4.07 14.98 16.42
N ASP A 95 -3.45 14.18 17.30
CA ASP A 95 -2.36 14.66 18.14
C ASP A 95 -1.11 14.96 17.29
N PRO A 96 -0.68 16.24 17.19
CA PRO A 96 0.51 16.61 16.42
C PRO A 96 1.81 16.06 17.00
N ASN A 97 1.81 15.59 18.25
CA ASN A 97 2.96 14.92 18.88
C ASN A 97 2.76 13.40 19.01
N GLY A 98 1.64 12.89 18.49
CA GLY A 98 1.26 11.49 18.56
C GLY A 98 1.97 10.62 17.52
N PRO A 99 1.76 9.29 17.58
CA PRO A 99 2.38 8.34 16.66
C PRO A 99 1.88 8.46 15.21
N PHE A 100 0.74 9.12 15.00
CA PHE A 100 0.13 9.33 13.68
C PHE A 100 0.30 10.76 13.17
N ALA A 101 1.14 11.57 13.82
CA ALA A 101 1.38 12.95 13.47
C ALA A 101 1.77 13.09 11.99
N PHE A 102 1.10 14.03 11.31
CA PHE A 102 1.30 14.30 9.90
C PHE A 102 1.53 15.79 9.67
N THR A 103 2.67 16.14 9.08
CA THR A 103 3.15 17.53 8.99
C THR A 103 3.26 18.05 7.57
N ASP A 104 3.33 17.18 6.57
CA ASP A 104 3.50 17.57 5.16
C ASP A 104 2.16 17.82 4.48
N SER A 105 1.64 19.03 4.61
CA SER A 105 0.38 19.44 3.96
C SER A 105 0.41 19.36 2.43
N ASN A 106 1.60 19.30 1.83
CA ASN A 106 1.78 19.21 0.40
C ASN A 106 2.03 17.78 -0.07
N LEU A 107 2.02 16.74 0.77
CA LEU A 107 2.27 15.38 0.30
C LEU A 107 1.17 14.91 -0.66
N TYR A 108 -0.09 15.17 -0.30
CA TYR A 108 -1.28 14.77 -1.05
C TYR A 108 -1.90 16.00 -1.72
N THR A 109 -1.97 15.98 -3.05
CA THR A 109 -2.60 17.05 -3.84
C THR A 109 -3.55 16.48 -4.89
N PRO A 110 -4.61 15.77 -4.44
CA PRO A 110 -5.61 15.22 -5.35
C PRO A 110 -6.33 16.34 -6.13
N PHE A 111 -7.11 15.95 -7.15
CA PHE A 111 -7.89 16.90 -7.96
C PHE A 111 -9.05 17.54 -7.18
N TYR A 112 -9.42 16.99 -6.03
CA TYR A 112 -10.47 17.48 -5.14
C TYR A 112 -9.87 18.15 -3.90
N THR A 113 -10.68 18.93 -3.19
CA THR A 113 -10.25 19.59 -1.95
C THR A 113 -10.15 18.59 -0.81
N LEU A 114 -9.02 18.58 -0.10
CA LEU A 114 -8.80 17.79 1.09
C LEU A 114 -8.59 18.72 2.29
N SER A 115 -9.32 18.50 3.40
CA SER A 115 -9.17 19.33 4.59
C SER A 115 -7.85 19.02 5.29
N ALA A 116 -7.27 20.03 5.96
CA ALA A 116 -6.08 19.81 6.78
C ALA A 116 -6.32 18.76 7.89
N ASN A 117 -7.55 18.69 8.41
CA ASN A 117 -7.95 17.72 9.43
C ASN A 117 -8.07 16.29 8.87
N ASP A 118 -8.25 16.13 7.55
CA ASP A 118 -8.41 14.81 6.92
C ASP A 118 -7.03 14.16 6.67
N LEU A 119 -5.99 14.99 6.47
CA LEU A 119 -4.66 14.55 6.05
C LEU A 119 -4.05 13.46 6.96
N PRO A 120 -4.08 13.55 8.30
CA PRO A 120 -3.56 12.50 9.16
C PRO A 120 -4.27 11.15 8.95
N TYR A 121 -5.61 11.16 8.80
CA TYR A 121 -6.40 9.96 8.55
C TYR A 121 -6.09 9.34 7.19
N ILE A 122 -6.03 10.17 6.13
CA ILE A 122 -5.67 9.71 4.80
C ILE A 122 -4.26 9.13 4.78
N ASN A 123 -3.31 9.77 5.47
CA ASN A 123 -1.96 9.26 5.59
C ASN A 123 -1.93 7.88 6.27
N LEU A 124 -2.66 7.71 7.37
CA LEU A 124 -2.75 6.44 8.09
C LEU A 124 -3.37 5.35 7.23
N ILE A 125 -4.50 5.63 6.59
CA ILE A 125 -5.19 4.69 5.68
C ILE A 125 -4.27 4.30 4.53
N LEU A 126 -3.62 5.25 3.86
CA LEU A 126 -2.69 4.96 2.76
C LEU A 126 -1.46 4.18 3.21
N THR A 127 -1.00 4.38 4.45
CA THR A 127 0.10 3.60 5.04
C THR A 127 -0.33 2.15 5.26
N MET A 128 -1.55 1.93 5.77
CA MET A 128 -2.13 0.59 5.92
C MET A 128 -2.35 -0.08 4.56
N ARG A 129 -2.86 0.66 3.57
CA ARG A 129 -3.01 0.14 2.19
C ARG A 129 -1.66 -0.27 1.61
N LYS A 130 -0.61 0.53 1.82
CA LYS A 130 0.74 0.22 1.36
C LYS A 130 1.27 -1.08 2.00
N SER A 131 1.08 -1.27 3.29
CA SER A 131 1.57 -2.48 3.98
C SER A 131 0.75 -3.71 3.61
N ILE A 132 -0.57 -3.60 3.50
CA ILE A 132 -1.45 -4.72 3.18
C ILE A 132 -1.32 -5.09 1.71
N PHE A 133 -1.38 -4.14 0.77
CA PHE A 133 -1.44 -4.38 -0.67
C PHE A 133 -0.08 -4.31 -1.39
N TYR A 134 1.03 -4.48 -0.67
CA TYR A 134 2.38 -4.23 -1.18
C TYR A 134 2.73 -4.96 -2.49
N ASN A 135 2.17 -6.16 -2.73
CA ASN A 135 2.37 -6.96 -3.95
C ASN A 135 1.16 -7.01 -4.89
N GLU A 136 0.11 -6.22 -4.64
CA GLU A 136 -1.13 -6.29 -5.45
C GLU A 136 -1.22 -5.16 -6.51
N GLY A 137 -0.22 -4.29 -6.60
CA GLY A 137 -0.19 -3.20 -7.58
C GLY A 137 -1.13 -2.03 -7.25
N LEU A 138 -1.96 -2.13 -6.20
CA LEU A 138 -2.93 -1.09 -5.82
C LEU A 138 -2.28 0.26 -5.49
N ARG A 139 -1.01 0.26 -5.07
CA ARG A 139 -0.27 1.47 -4.73
C ARG A 139 -0.15 2.45 -5.91
N TRP A 140 -0.13 1.96 -7.16
CA TRP A 140 -0.06 2.86 -8.31
C TRP A 140 -1.33 3.70 -8.47
N PHE A 141 -2.50 3.12 -8.17
CA PHE A 141 -3.77 3.86 -8.15
C PHE A 141 -3.80 4.89 -7.03
N ASP A 142 -3.30 4.53 -5.83
CA ASP A 142 -3.16 5.47 -4.71
C ASP A 142 -2.25 6.65 -5.07
N ILE A 143 -1.11 6.40 -5.73
CA ILE A 143 -0.19 7.44 -6.20
C ILE A 143 -0.89 8.42 -7.14
N LYS A 144 -1.67 7.90 -8.10
CA LYS A 144 -2.36 8.75 -9.08
C LYS A 144 -3.50 9.53 -8.46
N ARG A 145 -4.37 8.90 -7.66
CA ARG A 145 -5.57 9.55 -7.10
C ARG A 145 -5.26 10.62 -6.07
N HIS A 146 -4.16 10.44 -5.32
CA HIS A 146 -3.69 11.39 -4.30
C HIS A 146 -2.54 12.29 -4.80
N ASN A 147 -2.17 12.18 -6.07
CA ASN A 147 -1.09 12.92 -6.74
C ASN A 147 0.22 12.94 -5.93
N ILE A 148 0.71 11.76 -5.57
CA ILE A 148 1.90 11.58 -4.73
C ILE A 148 3.15 11.60 -5.60
N GLU A 149 4.20 12.31 -5.21
CA GLU A 149 5.51 12.22 -5.87
C GLU A 149 6.17 10.86 -5.59
N VAL A 150 6.76 10.24 -6.62
CA VAL A 150 7.46 8.96 -6.48
C VAL A 150 8.95 9.20 -6.58
N ILE A 151 9.68 8.85 -5.53
CA ILE A 151 11.14 8.88 -5.51
C ILE A 151 11.64 7.43 -5.44
N HIS A 152 12.31 7.00 -6.50
CA HIS A 152 12.97 5.70 -6.57
C HIS A 152 14.48 5.89 -6.44
N ARG A 153 15.08 5.29 -5.41
CA ARG A 153 16.52 5.31 -5.18
C ARG A 153 17.10 3.96 -5.55
N ASN A 154 17.97 3.94 -6.56
CA ASN A 154 18.81 2.78 -6.82
C ASN A 154 19.92 2.75 -5.78
N ALA A 155 20.04 1.63 -5.09
CA ALA A 155 21.12 1.39 -4.13
C ALA A 155 22.10 0.35 -4.68
N ASN A 156 23.37 0.47 -4.31
CA ASN A 156 24.35 -0.59 -4.49
C ASN A 156 24.17 -1.69 -3.43
N VAL A 157 24.94 -2.78 -3.56
CA VAL A 157 24.92 -3.92 -2.62
C VAL A 157 25.26 -3.56 -1.17
N ASN A 158 25.90 -2.41 -0.94
CA ASN A 158 26.26 -1.89 0.38
C ASN A 158 25.22 -0.87 0.91
N GLY A 159 24.08 -0.70 0.24
CA GLY A 159 23.02 0.24 0.62
C GLY A 159 23.27 1.70 0.23
N GLY A 160 24.38 2.01 -0.45
CA GLY A 160 24.68 3.37 -0.91
C GLY A 160 23.86 3.72 -2.16
N THR A 161 23.21 4.88 -2.17
CA THR A 161 22.41 5.34 -3.33
C THR A 161 23.32 5.68 -4.52
N THR A 162 23.09 5.06 -5.67
CA THR A 162 23.84 5.29 -6.92
C THR A 162 23.13 6.25 -7.87
N SER A 163 21.80 6.22 -7.89
CA SER A 163 20.97 7.13 -8.69
C SER A 163 19.60 7.31 -8.05
N THR A 164 18.99 8.46 -8.29
CA THR A 164 17.63 8.77 -7.84
C THR A 164 16.78 9.17 -9.04
N PHE A 165 15.64 8.51 -9.19
CA PHE A 165 14.64 8.82 -10.21
C PHE A 165 13.42 9.40 -9.51
N THR A 166 13.03 10.60 -9.92
CA THR A 166 11.85 11.27 -9.40
C THR A 166 10.78 11.33 -10.49
N LEU A 167 9.59 10.87 -10.13
CA LEU A 167 8.36 11.03 -10.90
C LEU A 167 7.55 12.11 -10.19
N THR A 168 7.76 13.36 -10.59
CA THR A 168 7.12 14.53 -9.99
C THR A 168 5.61 14.43 -10.09
N LYS A 169 4.92 15.22 -9.26
CA LYS A 169 3.47 15.41 -9.37
C LYS A 169 3.08 15.76 -10.81
N ASP A 170 1.95 15.23 -11.24
CA ASP A 170 1.39 15.44 -12.58
C ASP A 170 2.27 15.02 -13.77
N ASP A 171 3.34 14.27 -13.52
CA ASP A 171 4.22 13.76 -14.59
C ASP A 171 3.46 12.80 -15.51
N ASN A 172 3.46 13.09 -16.81
CA ASN A 172 2.76 12.31 -17.84
C ASN A 172 3.25 10.85 -17.92
N ARG A 173 4.48 10.57 -17.50
CA ARG A 173 5.07 9.22 -17.44
C ARG A 173 4.34 8.30 -16.45
N ARG A 174 3.44 8.84 -15.62
CA ARG A 174 2.55 8.06 -14.74
C ARG A 174 1.47 7.28 -15.51
N ALA A 175 1.21 7.64 -16.76
CA ALA A 175 0.30 6.91 -17.64
C ALA A 175 1.06 5.84 -18.44
N VAL A 176 0.50 4.63 -18.50
CA VAL A 176 1.00 3.58 -19.41
C VAL A 176 0.82 4.07 -20.84
N GLN A 177 1.84 3.88 -21.68
CA GLN A 177 1.77 4.31 -23.07
C GLN A 177 0.84 3.39 -23.87
N ILE A 178 0.08 3.98 -24.79
CA ILE A 178 -0.75 3.22 -25.73
C ILE A 178 0.15 2.28 -26.54
N PRO A 179 -0.22 1.00 -26.73
CA PRO A 179 0.60 0.05 -27.51
C PRO A 179 0.90 0.55 -28.92
N SER A 180 2.08 0.19 -29.45
CA SER A 180 2.51 0.58 -30.81
C SER A 180 1.54 0.13 -31.90
N ASP A 181 0.91 -1.04 -31.71
CA ASP A 181 -0.04 -1.59 -32.68
C ASP A 181 -1.27 -0.69 -32.82
N ALA A 182 -1.79 -0.17 -31.70
CA ALA A 182 -2.88 0.79 -31.69
C ALA A 182 -2.49 2.14 -32.34
N GLN A 183 -1.25 2.58 -32.13
CA GLN A 183 -0.72 3.79 -32.77
C GLN A 183 -0.59 3.64 -34.30
N ALA A 184 -0.28 2.44 -34.79
CA ALA A 184 -0.28 2.15 -36.23
C ALA A 184 -1.67 2.30 -36.88
N PHE A 185 -2.74 2.20 -36.08
CA PHE A 185 -4.12 2.52 -36.49
C PHE A 185 -4.49 3.99 -36.23
N ASN A 186 -3.51 4.90 -36.14
CA ASN A 186 -3.68 6.34 -35.95
C ASN A 186 -4.28 6.75 -34.59
N ILE A 187 -4.16 5.92 -33.56
CA ILE A 187 -4.48 6.33 -32.19
C ILE A 187 -3.31 7.18 -31.64
N ALA A 188 -3.59 8.42 -31.25
CA ALA A 188 -2.59 9.34 -30.75
C ALA A 188 -1.96 8.82 -29.44
N PRO A 189 -0.62 8.79 -29.30
CA PRO A 189 0.04 8.33 -28.08
C PRO A 189 -0.24 9.28 -26.90
N ASN A 190 -0.15 8.73 -25.69
CA ASN A 190 -0.20 9.55 -24.48
C ASN A 190 0.99 10.52 -24.45
N PRO A 191 0.78 11.77 -24.00
CA PRO A 191 1.86 12.73 -23.75
C PRO A 191 2.93 12.13 -22.82
N ARG A 192 4.17 12.63 -22.91
CA ARG A 192 5.28 12.24 -22.01
C ARG A 192 5.93 13.46 -21.43
#